data_AF-A0A7S1RCM6-F1
#
_entry.id   AF-A0A7S1RCM6-F1
#
_cell.length_a   1.000
_cell.length_b   1.000
_cell.length_c   1.000
_cell.angle_alpha   90.00
_cell.angle_beta   90.00
_cell.angle_gamma   90.00
#
_symmetry.space_group_name_H-M   'P 1'
#
loop_
_entity.id
_entity.type
_entity.pdbx_description
1 polymer ?
#
loop_
_entity_poly.entity_id
_entity_poly.type
_entity_poly.pdbx_seq_one_letter_code
_entity_poly.pdbx_strand_id
1 'polypeptide(L)'
;FEFCHDDGSSGDEDSLNARLEYNMDNDTGMAVSLEPNVWDCAMMIALHGWRAGSDLFGRFNVLVTTGLYLANTLMQFLFVLAVKSMVDDNPYEDEAMLNMRLQEGQHYANMDHKTMTTKAQRTCDLKTYNMLGETVEWVTDYLNKNTHKKMVLSGDIICTLAMITWVISIYSEVRRSWQELVSTVLNLPSSPEVITEHRAGLLIISGVPRCHKFLAVLVMIPRLAIALMLCWYGMMFLAGTIELRELLTNAVALEFVKSIDEMLFEAIMPRKLMGYIRVVKIKVFQGRLPNEALGGKLRMGSFDASSDPNRRWLAFPSMAVQTCYVLMRLGMVTAAVLSGYFIFLRPILGYTQQAYEMLCGENTNFTFIVHPITRVPIFANIDPYSEFSHSRMAGTLRCFYAAQYEMLRMRAGFPPQYTRTTNETLMSLVNGSNKLCWAKFPERSPVACPEQSIGYFNWLAVASVKQFYSDRGYCRDQDVFLHVLKNTCLNYTFFAESPTELAFFKDVDQCSDFRSEMDCNSTERYPL
;
A
#
# COMPACT_ATOMS: atom_id res chain seq x y z
N PHE A 1 -42.84 30.24 -0.72
CA PHE A 1 -43.06 28.89 -0.17
C PHE A 1 -42.78 28.97 1.32
N GLU A 2 -43.82 29.35 2.06
CA GLU A 2 -43.84 29.41 3.52
C GLU A 2 -43.64 28.00 4.10
N PHE A 3 -42.74 27.91 5.07
CA PHE A 3 -42.60 26.79 5.98
C PHE A 3 -43.72 26.87 7.01
N CYS A 4 -44.67 25.94 6.97
CA CYS A 4 -45.57 25.68 8.08
C CYS A 4 -44.77 25.00 9.20
N HIS A 5 -44.61 25.70 10.31
CA HIS A 5 -44.27 25.14 11.61
C HIS A 5 -45.50 24.37 12.12
N ASP A 6 -45.38 23.05 12.17
CA ASP A 6 -46.36 22.17 12.80
C ASP A 6 -45.91 21.95 14.26
N ASP A 7 -46.29 22.89 15.13
CA ASP A 7 -46.07 22.77 16.56
C ASP A 7 -47.25 22.03 17.20
N GLY A 8 -47.00 20.81 17.68
CA GLY A 8 -47.79 20.21 18.75
C GLY A 8 -48.42 18.87 18.42
N SER A 9 -47.68 17.78 18.67
CA SER A 9 -48.19 16.46 19.16
C SER A 9 -47.12 15.35 19.16
N SER A 10 -45.81 15.61 19.04
CA SER A 10 -44.81 14.50 19.03
C SER A 10 -44.33 14.04 20.41
N GLY A 11 -44.72 14.71 21.50
CA GLY A 11 -44.23 14.40 22.85
C GLY A 11 -44.81 13.13 23.49
N ASP A 12 -46.04 12.75 23.14
CA ASP A 12 -46.70 11.60 23.76
C ASP A 12 -46.45 10.27 23.05
N GLU A 13 -46.25 10.25 21.72
CA GLU A 13 -45.93 9.02 20.97
C GLU A 13 -44.56 8.45 21.34
N ASP A 14 -43.53 9.30 21.50
CA ASP A 14 -42.19 8.83 21.89
C ASP A 14 -42.18 8.28 23.32
N SER A 15 -42.98 8.85 24.23
CA SER A 15 -43.11 8.35 25.60
C SER A 15 -43.87 7.01 25.66
N LEU A 16 -44.88 6.83 24.81
CA LEU A 16 -45.66 5.60 24.72
C LEU A 16 -44.84 4.47 24.09
N ASN A 17 -44.07 4.77 23.04
CA ASN A 17 -43.15 3.82 22.40
C ASN A 17 -42.07 3.37 23.39
N ALA A 18 -41.45 4.29 24.15
CA ALA A 18 -40.48 3.94 25.19
C ALA A 18 -41.09 3.08 26.32
N ARG A 19 -42.34 3.33 26.71
CA ARG A 19 -43.03 2.54 27.75
C ARG A 19 -43.46 1.15 27.25
N LEU A 20 -43.83 1.03 25.98
CA LEU A 20 -44.16 -0.25 25.34
C LEU A 20 -42.90 -1.11 25.14
N GLU A 21 -41.77 -0.50 24.76
CA GLU A 21 -40.48 -1.20 24.68
C GLU A 21 -40.06 -1.75 26.06
N TYR A 22 -40.15 -0.94 27.12
CA TYR A 22 -39.74 -1.35 28.47
C TYR A 22 -40.56 -2.51 29.04
N ASN A 23 -41.87 -2.54 28.81
CA ASN A 23 -42.73 -3.62 29.32
C ASN A 23 -42.59 -4.93 28.52
N MET A 24 -42.12 -4.87 27.28
CA MET A 24 -41.92 -6.06 26.45
C MET A 24 -40.63 -6.82 26.76
N ASP A 25 -39.58 -6.13 27.19
CA ASP A 25 -38.29 -6.77 27.50
C ASP A 25 -38.37 -7.70 28.73
N ASN A 26 -39.34 -7.49 29.63
CA ASN A 26 -39.48 -8.32 30.83
C ASN A 26 -40.20 -9.67 30.61
N ASP A 27 -40.91 -9.85 29.49
CA ASP A 27 -41.75 -11.06 29.27
C ASP A 27 -41.49 -11.76 27.92
N THR A 28 -40.62 -11.20 27.08
CA THR A 28 -40.30 -11.80 25.77
C THR A 28 -38.95 -12.49 25.82
N GLY A 29 -38.98 -13.83 25.78
CA GLY A 29 -37.78 -14.62 25.53
C GLY A 29 -37.00 -14.11 24.31
N MET A 30 -35.67 -14.29 24.34
CA MET A 30 -34.68 -13.81 23.36
C MET A 30 -35.26 -13.70 21.93
N ALA A 31 -35.57 -12.46 21.53
CA ALA A 31 -36.05 -12.13 20.20
C ALA A 31 -34.90 -11.50 19.40
N VAL A 32 -34.67 -12.00 18.18
CA VAL A 32 -33.67 -11.45 17.27
C VAL A 32 -34.35 -10.44 16.35
N SER A 33 -33.86 -9.19 16.40
CA SER A 33 -34.28 -8.12 15.49
C SER A 33 -33.57 -8.29 14.15
N LEU A 34 -34.29 -8.10 13.05
CA LEU A 34 -33.70 -8.05 11.71
C LEU A 34 -33.20 -6.65 11.44
N GLU A 35 -32.06 -6.53 10.76
CA GLU A 35 -31.57 -5.21 10.35
C GLU A 35 -31.98 -4.91 8.90
N PRO A 36 -32.03 -3.62 8.53
CA PRO A 36 -32.32 -3.19 7.17
C PRO A 36 -31.17 -3.51 6.20
N ASN A 37 -31.02 -4.78 5.81
CA ASN A 37 -30.11 -5.20 4.74
C ASN A 37 -30.79 -6.17 3.75
N VAL A 38 -30.18 -6.35 2.57
CA VAL A 38 -30.74 -7.19 1.49
C VAL A 38 -30.88 -8.66 1.93
N TRP A 39 -29.93 -9.16 2.72
CA TRP A 39 -29.88 -10.55 3.16
C TRP A 39 -31.01 -10.92 4.13
N ASP A 40 -31.25 -10.09 5.15
CA ASP A 40 -32.28 -10.28 6.16
C ASP A 40 -33.67 -10.20 5.50
N CYS A 41 -33.85 -9.33 4.49
CA CYS A 41 -35.09 -9.29 3.72
C CYS A 41 -35.28 -10.52 2.82
N ALA A 42 -34.23 -10.99 2.14
CA ALA A 42 -34.30 -12.21 1.33
C ALA A 42 -34.60 -13.43 2.21
N MET A 43 -33.98 -13.50 3.39
CA MET A 43 -34.26 -14.51 4.41
C MET A 43 -35.73 -14.44 4.87
N MET A 44 -36.28 -13.25 5.09
CA MET A 44 -37.68 -13.05 5.45
C MET A 44 -38.66 -13.60 4.41
N ILE A 45 -38.38 -13.38 3.13
CA ILE A 45 -39.18 -13.95 2.03
C ILE A 45 -39.04 -15.47 2.01
N ALA A 46 -37.82 -15.99 2.22
CA ALA A 46 -37.58 -17.42 2.27
C ALA A 46 -38.32 -18.11 3.43
N LEU A 47 -38.44 -17.47 4.60
CA LEU A 47 -39.18 -17.97 5.75
C LEU A 47 -40.70 -18.02 5.53
N HIS A 48 -41.28 -17.01 4.87
CA HIS A 48 -42.71 -16.98 4.54
C HIS A 48 -43.05 -17.90 3.36
N GLY A 49 -42.08 -18.19 2.51
CA GLY A 49 -42.29 -18.89 1.24
C GLY A 49 -42.90 -17.99 0.18
N TRP A 50 -42.75 -18.37 -1.09
CA TRP A 50 -43.12 -17.51 -2.23
C TRP A 50 -44.59 -17.10 -2.21
N ARG A 51 -45.51 -18.02 -1.91
CA ARG A 51 -46.96 -17.78 -1.96
C ARG A 51 -47.40 -16.82 -0.84
N ALA A 52 -47.15 -17.17 0.42
CA ALA A 52 -47.56 -16.34 1.55
C ALA A 52 -46.77 -15.01 1.60
N GLY A 53 -45.49 -15.01 1.20
CA GLY A 53 -44.71 -13.78 1.04
C GLY A 53 -45.30 -12.85 -0.03
N SER A 54 -45.84 -13.41 -1.13
CA SER A 54 -46.48 -12.60 -2.17
C SER A 54 -47.81 -11.99 -1.75
N ASP A 55 -48.52 -12.62 -0.82
CA ASP A 55 -49.77 -12.09 -0.26
C ASP A 55 -49.46 -11.00 0.80
N LEU A 56 -48.39 -11.16 1.58
CA LEU A 56 -47.98 -10.20 2.61
C LEU A 56 -47.32 -8.95 2.03
N PHE A 57 -46.34 -9.13 1.14
CA PHE A 57 -45.53 -8.05 0.60
C PHE A 57 -46.00 -7.58 -0.78
N GLY A 58 -46.81 -8.35 -1.48
CA GLY A 58 -47.13 -8.15 -2.88
C GLY A 58 -46.09 -8.79 -3.81
N ARG A 59 -46.56 -9.39 -4.91
CA ARG A 59 -45.71 -10.07 -5.92
C ARG A 59 -44.58 -9.21 -6.45
N PHE A 60 -44.85 -7.92 -6.66
CA PHE A 60 -43.87 -6.97 -7.16
C PHE A 60 -42.70 -6.80 -6.18
N ASN A 61 -42.97 -6.64 -4.88
CA ASN A 61 -41.92 -6.47 -3.88
C ASN A 61 -41.08 -7.74 -3.74
N VAL A 62 -41.71 -8.93 -3.79
CA VAL A 62 -40.97 -10.21 -3.77
C VAL A 62 -40.01 -10.33 -4.98
N LEU A 63 -40.47 -9.95 -6.17
CA LEU A 63 -39.65 -9.91 -7.37
C LEU A 63 -38.49 -8.92 -7.23
N VAL A 64 -38.76 -7.70 -6.75
CA VAL A 64 -37.75 -6.66 -6.52
C VAL A 64 -36.70 -7.11 -5.51
N THR A 65 -37.10 -7.67 -4.36
CA THR A 65 -36.16 -8.16 -3.34
C THR A 65 -35.31 -9.31 -3.86
N THR A 66 -35.89 -10.22 -4.64
CA THR A 66 -35.14 -11.33 -5.25
C THR A 66 -34.13 -10.81 -6.27
N GLY A 67 -34.53 -9.83 -7.10
CA GLY A 67 -33.62 -9.13 -8.01
C GLY A 67 -32.48 -8.42 -7.27
N LEU A 68 -32.80 -7.71 -6.18
CA LEU A 68 -31.82 -7.05 -5.32
C LEU A 68 -30.85 -8.04 -4.67
N TYR A 69 -31.33 -9.18 -4.19
CA TYR A 69 -30.50 -10.23 -3.64
C TYR A 69 -29.47 -10.76 -4.65
N LEU A 70 -29.92 -11.05 -5.88
CA LEU A 70 -29.03 -11.52 -6.94
C LEU A 70 -28.03 -10.43 -7.36
N ALA A 71 -28.49 -9.19 -7.53
CA ALA A 71 -27.63 -8.05 -7.86
C ALA A 71 -26.59 -7.77 -6.77
N ASN A 72 -26.99 -7.81 -5.49
CA ASN A 72 -26.09 -7.65 -4.36
C ASN A 72 -25.02 -8.74 -4.30
N THR A 73 -25.44 -10.00 -4.46
CA THR A 73 -24.53 -11.16 -4.47
C THR A 73 -23.51 -11.04 -5.61
N LEU A 74 -23.98 -10.68 -6.82
CA LEU A 74 -23.10 -10.47 -7.98
C LEU A 74 -22.12 -9.33 -7.72
N MET A 75 -22.59 -8.18 -7.23
CA MET A 75 -21.76 -7.02 -6.97
C MET A 75 -20.68 -7.30 -5.92
N GLN A 76 -21.05 -7.90 -4.77
CA GLN A 76 -20.07 -8.26 -3.75
C GLN A 76 -19.06 -9.30 -4.26
N PHE A 77 -19.49 -10.26 -5.08
CA PHE A 77 -18.58 -11.22 -5.71
C PHE A 77 -17.60 -10.52 -6.67
N LEU A 78 -18.07 -9.55 -7.47
CA LEU A 78 -17.20 -8.73 -8.33
C LEU A 78 -16.20 -7.92 -7.50
N PHE A 79 -16.59 -7.38 -6.35
CA PHE A 79 -15.66 -6.69 -5.44
C PHE A 79 -14.61 -7.65 -4.88
N VAL A 80 -14.99 -8.87 -4.49
CA VAL A 80 -14.01 -9.89 -4.07
C VAL A 80 -13.01 -10.19 -5.18
N LEU A 81 -13.47 -10.31 -6.43
CA LEU A 81 -12.58 -10.49 -7.58
C LEU A 81 -11.69 -9.27 -7.84
N ALA A 82 -12.23 -8.05 -7.67
CA ALA A 82 -11.46 -6.82 -7.80
C ALA A 82 -10.34 -6.74 -6.75
N VAL A 83 -10.67 -6.99 -5.48
CA VAL A 83 -9.67 -7.04 -4.39
C VAL A 83 -8.62 -8.11 -4.69
N LYS A 84 -9.02 -9.31 -5.11
CA LYS A 84 -8.09 -10.36 -5.52
C LYS A 84 -7.16 -9.91 -6.66
N SER A 85 -7.68 -9.19 -7.65
CA SER A 85 -6.89 -8.73 -8.81
C SER A 85 -5.90 -7.61 -8.49
N MET A 86 -6.10 -6.91 -7.37
CA MET A 86 -5.17 -5.88 -6.88
C MET A 86 -4.03 -6.44 -6.04
N VAL A 87 -4.04 -7.75 -5.76
CA VAL A 87 -2.98 -8.40 -4.99
C VAL A 87 -1.93 -8.96 -5.94
N ASP A 88 -0.73 -8.40 -5.87
CA ASP A 88 0.45 -8.96 -6.53
C ASP A 88 1.07 -10.05 -5.65
N ASP A 89 1.33 -11.24 -6.23
CA ASP A 89 1.91 -12.37 -5.50
C ASP A 89 3.34 -12.09 -5.01
N ASN A 90 4.07 -11.23 -5.73
CA ASN A 90 5.37 -10.72 -5.32
C ASN A 90 5.61 -9.31 -5.90
N PRO A 91 5.58 -8.25 -5.08
CA PRO A 91 5.85 -6.90 -5.56
C PRO A 91 7.32 -6.67 -5.99
N TYR A 92 8.23 -7.58 -5.61
CA TYR A 92 9.66 -7.48 -5.88
C TYR A 92 10.15 -8.70 -6.65
N GLU A 93 10.06 -8.65 -7.98
CA GLU A 93 10.72 -9.67 -8.80
C GLU A 93 12.24 -9.58 -8.61
N ASP A 94 12.85 -10.62 -8.04
CA ASP A 94 14.29 -10.68 -7.69
C ASP A 94 15.18 -10.25 -8.87
N GLU A 95 14.86 -10.71 -10.08
CA GLU A 95 15.59 -10.37 -11.30
C GLU A 95 15.46 -8.89 -11.66
N ALA A 96 14.28 -8.29 -11.48
CA ALA A 96 14.05 -6.87 -11.74
C ALA A 96 14.87 -6.01 -10.77
N MET A 97 14.89 -6.35 -9.48
CA MET A 97 15.67 -5.62 -8.46
C MET A 97 17.17 -5.73 -8.70
N LEU A 98 17.66 -6.93 -9.06
CA LEU A 98 19.06 -7.15 -9.41
C LEU A 98 19.45 -6.40 -10.69
N ASN A 99 18.64 -6.49 -11.74
CA ASN A 99 18.87 -5.77 -13.00
C ASN A 99 18.87 -4.26 -12.77
N MET A 100 17.97 -3.75 -11.94
CA MET A 100 17.94 -2.33 -11.58
C MET A 100 19.21 -1.90 -10.84
N ARG A 101 19.69 -2.69 -9.87
CA ARG A 101 20.96 -2.43 -9.20
C ARG A 101 22.13 -2.43 -10.18
N LEU A 102 22.23 -3.43 -11.04
CA LEU A 102 23.38 -3.59 -11.94
C LEU A 102 23.33 -2.56 -13.07
N GLN A 103 22.24 -2.50 -13.83
CA GLN A 103 22.14 -1.68 -15.03
C GLN A 103 21.97 -0.19 -14.71
N GLU A 104 21.19 0.15 -13.68
CA GLU A 104 20.99 1.56 -13.32
C GLU A 104 21.87 2.00 -12.16
N GLY A 105 21.93 1.19 -11.11
CA GLY A 105 22.57 1.53 -9.84
C GLY A 105 24.09 1.66 -9.92
N GLN A 106 24.75 0.66 -10.52
CA GLN A 106 26.20 0.50 -10.55
C GLN A 106 26.87 0.85 -11.88
N HIS A 107 26.09 1.10 -12.93
CA HIS A 107 26.67 1.44 -14.23
C HIS A 107 27.36 2.82 -14.20
N TYR A 108 28.58 2.89 -14.75
CA TYR A 108 29.43 4.09 -14.69
C TYR A 108 28.76 5.34 -15.26
N ALA A 109 27.96 5.19 -16.32
CA ALA A 109 27.21 6.31 -16.91
C ALA A 109 26.18 6.96 -15.96
N ASN A 110 25.74 6.25 -14.91
CA ASN A 110 24.77 6.74 -13.94
C ASN A 110 25.42 7.18 -12.61
N MET A 111 26.75 7.11 -12.55
CA MET A 111 27.52 7.53 -11.38
C MET A 111 27.44 9.05 -11.20
N ASP A 112 27.40 9.49 -9.95
CA ASP A 112 27.59 10.91 -9.65
C ASP A 112 29.07 11.26 -9.75
N HIS A 113 29.45 11.86 -10.87
CA HIS A 113 30.81 12.33 -11.11
C HIS A 113 31.29 13.37 -10.10
N LYS A 114 30.38 14.07 -9.42
CA LYS A 114 30.73 15.11 -8.44
C LYS A 114 31.12 14.50 -7.09
N THR A 115 30.27 13.62 -6.55
CA THR A 115 30.51 13.00 -5.25
C THR A 115 31.36 11.74 -5.36
N MET A 116 31.58 11.26 -6.58
CA MET A 116 32.09 9.93 -6.87
C MET A 116 31.32 8.89 -6.05
N THR A 117 30.01 8.83 -6.25
CA THR A 117 29.16 7.81 -5.62
C THR A 117 28.24 7.22 -6.66
N THR A 118 27.95 5.92 -6.54
CA THR A 118 27.06 5.24 -7.47
C THR A 118 25.62 5.68 -7.25
N LYS A 119 24.77 5.47 -8.25
CA LYS A 119 23.33 5.69 -8.07
C LYS A 119 22.80 4.75 -6.98
N ALA A 120 23.22 3.49 -6.97
CA ALA A 120 22.87 2.53 -5.91
C ALA A 120 23.23 3.02 -4.52
N GLN A 121 24.48 3.47 -4.30
CA GLN A 121 24.93 3.99 -3.00
C GLN A 121 24.10 5.19 -2.56
N ARG A 122 23.84 6.15 -3.46
CA ARG A 122 23.02 7.33 -3.13
C ARG A 122 21.56 6.96 -2.83
N THR A 123 21.02 5.96 -3.51
CA THR A 123 19.67 5.44 -3.24
C THR A 123 19.61 4.76 -1.87
N CYS A 124 20.58 3.92 -1.52
CA CYS A 124 20.66 3.29 -0.20
C CYS A 124 20.91 4.31 0.94
N ASP A 125 21.59 5.41 0.64
CA ASP A 125 21.77 6.55 1.55
C ASP A 125 20.55 7.48 1.62
N LEU A 126 19.45 7.19 0.90
CA LEU A 126 18.25 8.03 0.79
C LEU A 126 18.54 9.47 0.28
N LYS A 127 19.54 9.62 -0.59
CA LYS A 127 19.95 10.92 -1.18
C LYS A 127 19.39 11.17 -2.58
N THR A 128 18.73 10.19 -3.20
CA THR A 128 18.15 10.31 -4.56
C THR A 128 16.64 10.35 -4.52
N TYR A 129 16.06 11.34 -5.20
CA TYR A 129 14.62 11.42 -5.47
C TYR A 129 14.32 10.84 -6.85
N ASN A 130 14.14 9.54 -6.91
CA ASN A 130 13.67 8.80 -8.09
C ASN A 130 12.78 7.65 -7.63
N MET A 131 12.08 7.00 -8.55
CA MET A 131 11.17 5.88 -8.25
C MET A 131 11.85 4.79 -7.39
N LEU A 132 13.13 4.48 -7.66
CA LEU A 132 13.90 3.53 -6.84
C LEU A 132 14.17 4.05 -5.43
N GLY A 133 14.59 5.30 -5.30
CA GLY A 133 14.87 5.94 -4.02
C GLY A 133 13.62 5.99 -3.15
N GLU A 134 12.48 6.29 -3.76
CA GLU A 134 11.17 6.27 -3.10
C GLU A 134 10.78 4.85 -2.66
N THR A 135 10.98 3.84 -3.52
CA THR A 135 10.76 2.43 -3.15
C THR A 135 11.66 1.99 -1.98
N VAL A 136 12.95 2.34 -2.03
CA VAL A 136 13.90 2.03 -0.94
C VAL A 136 13.51 2.79 0.33
N GLU A 137 13.11 4.05 0.23
CA GLU A 137 12.61 4.83 1.37
C GLU A 137 11.43 4.11 2.03
N TRP A 138 10.40 3.74 1.25
CA TRP A 138 9.25 2.99 1.76
C TRP A 138 9.65 1.67 2.42
N VAL A 139 10.54 0.91 1.80
CA VAL A 139 11.05 -0.36 2.35
C VAL A 139 11.81 -0.14 3.66
N THR A 140 12.67 0.88 3.73
CA THR A 140 13.45 1.18 4.94
C THR A 140 12.58 1.72 6.08
N ASP A 141 11.57 2.53 5.78
CA ASP A 141 10.59 3.02 6.75
C ASP A 141 9.71 1.86 7.24
N TYR A 142 9.26 0.97 6.33
CA TYR A 142 8.47 -0.21 6.67
C TYR A 142 9.23 -1.19 7.58
N LEU A 143 10.51 -1.45 7.29
CA LEU A 143 11.39 -2.30 8.09
C LEU A 143 11.98 -1.59 9.33
N ASN A 144 11.68 -0.30 9.53
CA ASN A 144 12.25 0.55 10.57
C ASN A 144 13.79 0.55 10.60
N LYS A 145 14.43 0.46 9.43
CA LYS A 145 15.89 0.51 9.26
C LYS A 145 16.42 1.92 9.05
N ASN A 146 15.54 2.90 8.81
CA ASN A 146 15.94 4.28 8.59
C ASN A 146 16.59 4.87 9.86
N THR A 147 17.92 5.03 9.83
CA THR A 147 18.69 5.54 10.98
C THR A 147 18.40 7.01 11.29
N HIS A 148 18.02 7.79 10.26
CA HIS A 148 17.75 9.21 10.38
C HIS A 148 16.36 9.51 10.93
N LYS A 149 15.40 8.62 10.70
CA LYS A 149 14.00 8.78 11.08
C LYS A 149 13.51 7.49 11.74
N LYS A 150 13.92 7.26 12.99
CA LYS A 150 13.36 6.16 13.79
C LYS A 150 11.88 6.42 14.00
N MET A 151 11.03 5.70 13.27
CA MET A 151 9.60 5.69 13.56
C MET A 151 9.36 4.96 14.88
N VAL A 152 8.38 5.43 15.65
CA VAL A 152 7.98 4.81 16.93
C VAL A 152 7.37 3.43 16.69
N LEU A 153 6.73 3.24 15.53
CA LEU A 153 6.06 2.01 15.14
C LEU A 153 6.64 1.54 13.80
N SER A 154 7.08 0.29 13.77
CA SER A 154 7.51 -0.38 12.55
C SER A 154 6.30 -0.72 11.66
N GLY A 155 6.50 -0.80 10.35
CA GLY A 155 5.42 -0.97 9.38
C GLY A 155 4.65 -2.27 9.55
N ASP A 156 5.34 -3.34 9.94
CA ASP A 156 4.75 -4.64 10.30
C ASP A 156 3.74 -4.55 11.46
N ILE A 157 4.01 -3.71 12.46
CA ILE A 157 3.10 -3.48 13.59
C ILE A 157 1.85 -2.75 13.11
N ILE A 158 2.00 -1.71 12.29
CA ILE A 158 0.87 -0.94 11.75
C ILE A 158 -0.01 -1.84 10.85
N CYS A 159 0.62 -2.65 10.00
CA CYS A 159 -0.06 -3.65 9.17
C CYS A 159 -0.82 -4.68 10.02
N THR A 160 -0.20 -5.18 11.10
CA THR A 160 -0.85 -6.10 12.03
C THR A 160 -2.05 -5.47 12.73
N LEU A 161 -1.97 -4.20 13.13
CA LEU A 161 -3.10 -3.47 13.71
C LEU A 161 -4.25 -3.30 12.70
N ALA A 162 -3.93 -2.97 11.44
CA ALA A 162 -4.93 -2.90 10.38
C ALA A 162 -5.60 -4.27 10.14
N MET A 163 -4.83 -5.36 10.13
CA MET A 163 -5.37 -6.72 10.05
C MET A 163 -6.28 -7.06 11.25
N ILE A 164 -5.91 -6.68 12.47
CA ILE A 164 -6.74 -6.88 13.67
C ILE A 164 -8.08 -6.18 13.51
N THR A 165 -8.06 -4.89 13.15
CA THR A 165 -9.30 -4.11 12.93
C THR A 165 -10.16 -4.74 11.84
N TRP A 166 -9.54 -5.14 10.72
CA TRP A 166 -10.23 -5.80 9.61
C TRP A 166 -10.86 -7.14 10.01
N VAL A 167 -10.11 -8.01 10.70
CA VAL A 167 -10.61 -9.32 11.16
C VAL A 167 -11.73 -9.15 12.18
N ILE A 168 -11.63 -8.20 13.11
CA ILE A 168 -12.72 -7.90 14.05
C ILE A 168 -13.98 -7.45 13.31
N SER A 169 -13.82 -6.60 12.29
CA SER A 169 -14.91 -6.11 11.46
C SER A 169 -15.62 -7.23 10.70
N ILE A 170 -14.89 -8.16 10.08
CA ILE A 170 -15.51 -9.31 9.40
C ILE A 170 -16.05 -10.33 10.40
N TYR A 171 -15.39 -10.50 11.55
CA TYR A 171 -15.85 -11.40 12.59
C TYR A 171 -17.23 -10.99 13.12
N SER A 172 -17.50 -9.69 13.29
CA SER A 172 -18.82 -9.23 13.73
C SER A 172 -19.93 -9.62 12.73
N GLU A 173 -19.62 -9.59 11.44
CA GLU A 173 -20.51 -9.96 10.33
C GLU A 173 -20.75 -11.48 10.24
N VAL A 174 -19.69 -12.27 10.35
CA VAL A 174 -19.77 -13.74 10.40
C VAL A 174 -20.53 -14.20 11.64
N ARG A 175 -20.25 -13.59 12.79
CA ARG A 175 -20.91 -13.86 14.08
C ARG A 175 -22.41 -13.65 13.94
N ARG A 176 -22.82 -12.52 13.41
CA ARG A 176 -24.23 -12.20 13.21
C ARG A 176 -24.89 -13.17 12.22
N SER A 177 -24.28 -13.39 11.06
CA SER A 177 -24.81 -14.31 10.04
C SER A 177 -24.99 -15.74 10.56
N TRP A 178 -23.99 -16.27 11.26
CA TRP A 178 -23.99 -17.66 11.73
C TRP A 178 -24.77 -17.85 13.04
N GLN A 179 -24.42 -17.06 14.07
CA GLN A 179 -24.90 -17.29 15.43
C GLN A 179 -26.27 -16.67 15.67
N GLU A 180 -26.57 -15.51 15.06
CA GLU A 180 -27.84 -14.81 15.30
C GLU A 180 -28.89 -15.22 14.28
N LEU A 181 -28.56 -15.35 12.99
CA LEU A 181 -29.55 -15.64 11.96
C LEU A 181 -29.70 -17.14 11.69
N VAL A 182 -28.63 -17.82 11.27
CA VAL A 182 -28.70 -19.26 10.92
C VAL A 182 -29.12 -20.11 12.11
N SER A 183 -28.49 -19.92 13.27
CA SER A 183 -28.87 -20.64 14.50
C SER A 183 -30.34 -20.40 14.89
N THR A 184 -30.82 -19.15 14.81
CA THR A 184 -32.21 -18.80 15.13
C THR A 184 -33.18 -19.49 14.18
N VAL A 185 -32.91 -19.47 12.87
CA VAL A 185 -33.75 -20.14 11.86
C VAL A 185 -33.81 -21.64 12.08
N LEU A 186 -32.68 -22.27 12.43
CA LEU A 186 -32.62 -23.71 12.71
C LEU A 186 -33.35 -24.09 14.01
N ASN A 187 -33.31 -23.22 15.02
CA ASN A 187 -33.93 -23.43 16.33
C ASN A 187 -35.44 -23.09 16.37
N LEU A 188 -35.99 -22.45 15.33
CA LEU A 188 -37.43 -22.25 15.23
C LEU A 188 -38.16 -23.62 15.27
N PRO A 189 -39.34 -23.72 15.90
CA PRO A 189 -40.12 -24.96 15.87
C PRO A 189 -40.64 -25.22 14.45
N SER A 190 -40.75 -26.49 14.08
CA SER A 190 -41.26 -26.87 12.76
C SER A 190 -42.78 -26.94 12.80
N SER A 191 -43.44 -26.09 12.03
CA SER A 191 -44.91 -26.03 11.89
C SER A 191 -45.31 -26.32 10.44
N PRO A 192 -46.46 -26.95 10.17
CA PRO A 192 -46.95 -27.15 8.80
C PRO A 192 -47.22 -25.82 8.07
N GLU A 193 -47.58 -24.78 8.81
CA GLU A 193 -47.83 -23.43 8.29
C GLU A 193 -46.98 -22.40 9.05
N VAL A 194 -46.72 -21.26 8.42
CA VAL A 194 -45.99 -20.15 9.05
C VAL A 194 -46.91 -19.49 10.08
N ILE A 195 -46.57 -19.60 11.36
CA ILE A 195 -47.36 -18.99 12.44
C ILE A 195 -46.78 -17.62 12.72
N THR A 196 -47.53 -16.58 12.37
CA THR A 196 -47.22 -15.18 12.69
C THR A 196 -48.17 -14.67 13.76
N GLU A 197 -47.63 -14.17 14.87
CA GLU A 197 -48.39 -13.50 15.91
C GLU A 197 -48.12 -12.00 15.84
N HIS A 198 -49.18 -11.20 15.71
CA HIS A 198 -49.07 -9.75 15.81
C HIS A 198 -49.27 -9.33 17.27
N ARG A 199 -48.21 -8.84 17.94
CA ARG A 199 -48.28 -8.35 19.33
C ARG A 199 -47.70 -6.95 19.42
N ALA A 200 -48.49 -6.00 19.92
CA ALA A 200 -48.06 -4.62 20.16
C ALA A 200 -47.38 -3.95 18.94
N GLY A 201 -47.94 -4.16 17.74
CA GLY A 201 -47.37 -3.61 16.51
C GLY A 201 -46.21 -4.45 15.93
N LEU A 202 -45.66 -5.42 16.65
CA LEU A 202 -44.56 -6.27 16.20
C LEU A 202 -45.08 -7.57 15.59
N LEU A 203 -44.46 -7.99 14.49
CA LEU A 203 -44.75 -9.26 13.84
C LEU A 203 -43.76 -10.31 14.36
N ILE A 204 -44.27 -11.28 15.13
CA ILE A 204 -43.46 -12.34 15.73
C ILE A 204 -43.67 -13.64 14.94
N ILE A 205 -42.58 -14.20 14.42
CA ILE A 205 -42.60 -15.51 13.73
C ILE A 205 -42.35 -16.60 14.77
N SER A 206 -43.39 -17.40 15.06
CA SER A 206 -43.35 -18.43 16.12
C SER A 206 -43.02 -19.82 15.57
N GLY A 207 -43.28 -20.12 14.30
CA GLY A 207 -43.05 -21.45 13.73
C GLY A 207 -43.04 -21.46 12.20
N VAL A 208 -42.16 -22.28 11.61
CA VAL A 208 -41.88 -22.26 10.16
C VAL A 208 -41.76 -23.69 9.60
N PRO A 209 -42.25 -23.98 8.38
CA PRO A 209 -42.05 -25.27 7.70
C PRO A 209 -40.58 -25.61 7.45
N ARG A 210 -40.23 -26.90 7.46
CA ARG A 210 -38.84 -27.38 7.25
C ARG A 210 -38.25 -26.94 5.91
N CYS A 211 -39.07 -26.93 4.85
CA CYS A 211 -38.63 -26.51 3.51
C CYS A 211 -38.22 -25.03 3.49
N HIS A 212 -38.99 -24.16 4.15
CA HIS A 212 -38.69 -22.73 4.24
C HIS A 212 -37.44 -22.46 5.09
N LYS A 213 -37.22 -23.23 6.17
CA LYS A 213 -35.97 -23.15 6.94
C LYS A 213 -34.75 -23.48 6.09
N PHE A 214 -34.84 -24.58 5.32
CA PHE A 214 -33.76 -24.96 4.41
C PHE A 214 -33.49 -23.86 3.38
N LEU A 215 -34.54 -23.27 2.79
CA LEU A 215 -34.41 -22.16 1.85
C LEU A 215 -33.78 -20.92 2.50
N ALA A 216 -34.19 -20.57 3.72
CA ALA A 216 -33.63 -19.45 4.46
C ALA A 216 -32.14 -19.66 4.77
N VAL A 217 -31.74 -20.87 5.16
CA VAL A 217 -30.31 -21.22 5.35
C VAL A 217 -29.56 -21.15 4.01
N LEU A 218 -30.15 -21.65 2.91
CA LEU A 218 -29.55 -21.59 1.58
C LEU A 218 -29.27 -20.15 1.13
N VAL A 219 -30.18 -19.21 1.43
CA VAL A 219 -30.02 -17.78 1.13
C VAL A 219 -28.85 -17.15 1.88
N MET A 220 -28.52 -17.65 3.09
CA MET A 220 -27.44 -17.14 3.94
C MET A 220 -26.05 -17.70 3.60
N ILE A 221 -25.97 -18.83 2.89
CA ILE A 221 -24.68 -19.46 2.52
C ILE A 221 -23.82 -18.52 1.67
N PRO A 222 -24.34 -17.86 0.59
CA PRO A 222 -23.55 -16.92 -0.19
C PRO A 222 -23.01 -15.75 0.63
N ARG A 223 -23.79 -15.18 1.56
CA ARG A 223 -23.35 -14.11 2.46
C ARG A 223 -22.12 -14.53 3.25
N LEU A 224 -22.19 -15.71 3.88
CA LEU A 224 -21.08 -16.23 4.69
C LEU A 224 -19.85 -16.54 3.82
N ALA A 225 -20.05 -17.13 2.65
CA ALA A 225 -18.96 -17.43 1.72
C ALA A 225 -18.23 -16.16 1.26
N ILE A 226 -18.98 -15.12 0.88
CA ILE A 226 -18.44 -13.82 0.48
C ILE A 226 -17.68 -13.17 1.65
N ALA A 227 -18.25 -13.14 2.86
CA ALA A 227 -17.58 -12.56 4.02
C ALA A 227 -16.24 -13.27 4.33
N LEU A 228 -16.20 -14.60 4.23
CA LEU A 228 -14.97 -15.38 4.43
C LEU A 228 -13.94 -15.15 3.31
N MET A 229 -14.37 -15.07 2.05
CA MET A 229 -13.48 -14.74 0.94
C MET A 229 -12.92 -13.32 1.07
N LEU A 230 -13.76 -12.36 1.46
CA LEU A 230 -13.35 -10.97 1.68
C LEU A 230 -12.39 -10.86 2.87
N CYS A 231 -12.59 -11.65 3.94
CA CYS A 231 -11.62 -11.78 5.03
C CYS A 231 -10.25 -12.21 4.50
N TRP A 232 -10.24 -13.31 3.74
CA TRP A 232 -9.02 -13.92 3.20
C TRP A 232 -8.27 -12.97 2.27
N TYR A 233 -8.92 -12.47 1.22
CA TYR A 233 -8.29 -11.57 0.26
C TYR A 233 -8.04 -10.18 0.84
N GLY A 234 -8.84 -9.71 1.79
CA GLY A 234 -8.60 -8.44 2.50
C GLY A 234 -7.34 -8.50 3.36
N MET A 235 -7.07 -9.61 4.06
CA MET A 235 -5.80 -9.80 4.78
C MET A 235 -4.61 -9.84 3.81
N MET A 236 -4.75 -10.55 2.68
CA MET A 236 -3.70 -10.64 1.67
C MET A 236 -3.41 -9.26 1.05
N PHE A 237 -4.45 -8.48 0.74
CA PHE A 237 -4.35 -7.12 0.22
C PHE A 237 -3.70 -6.15 1.20
N LEU A 238 -4.07 -6.20 2.48
CA LEU A 238 -3.43 -5.40 3.53
C LEU A 238 -1.96 -5.79 3.74
N ALA A 239 -1.63 -7.07 3.62
CA ALA A 239 -0.24 -7.55 3.74
C ALA A 239 0.65 -7.04 2.60
N GLY A 240 0.11 -6.97 1.37
CA GLY A 240 0.85 -6.53 0.19
C GLY A 240 1.09 -5.02 0.12
N THR A 241 0.43 -4.22 0.97
CA THR A 241 0.61 -2.77 0.97
C THR A 241 1.86 -2.36 1.77
N ILE A 242 2.92 -1.95 1.06
CA ILE A 242 4.20 -1.53 1.67
C ILE A 242 4.15 -0.06 2.14
N GLU A 243 3.41 0.80 1.42
CA GLU A 243 3.30 2.20 1.82
C GLU A 243 2.35 2.36 3.02
N LEU A 244 2.88 2.90 4.13
CA LEU A 244 2.13 3.06 5.39
C LEU A 244 0.91 3.97 5.25
N ARG A 245 0.99 4.98 4.37
CA ARG A 245 -0.12 5.90 4.10
C ARG A 245 -1.27 5.16 3.42
N GLU A 246 -0.95 4.32 2.45
CA GLU A 246 -1.92 3.55 1.68
C GLU A 246 -2.57 2.45 2.53
N LEU A 247 -1.84 1.88 3.50
CA LEU A 247 -2.36 0.83 4.37
C LEU A 247 -3.65 1.25 5.09
N LEU A 248 -3.70 2.47 5.63
CA LEU A 248 -4.88 2.97 6.33
C LEU A 248 -6.04 3.23 5.35
N THR A 249 -5.77 3.83 4.19
CA THR A 249 -6.80 4.08 3.17
C THR A 249 -7.34 2.77 2.61
N ASN A 250 -6.50 1.75 2.44
CA ASN A 250 -6.87 0.42 1.97
C ASN A 250 -7.75 -0.30 3.00
N ALA A 251 -7.43 -0.19 4.30
CA ALA A 251 -8.27 -0.75 5.36
C ALA A 251 -9.67 -0.10 5.40
N VAL A 252 -9.75 1.22 5.24
CA VAL A 252 -11.03 1.95 5.17
C VAL A 252 -11.81 1.58 3.91
N ALA A 253 -11.15 1.43 2.76
CA ALA A 253 -11.77 1.01 1.52
C ALA A 253 -12.39 -0.40 1.63
N LEU A 254 -11.72 -1.33 2.32
CA LEU A 254 -12.27 -2.66 2.59
C LEU A 254 -13.52 -2.61 3.48
N GLU A 255 -13.57 -1.72 4.48
CA GLU A 255 -14.78 -1.51 5.29
C GLU A 255 -15.92 -0.94 4.45
N PHE A 256 -15.62 0.00 3.56
CA PHE A 256 -16.61 0.51 2.62
C PHE A 256 -17.19 -0.63 1.76
N VAL A 257 -16.35 -1.49 1.19
CA VAL A 257 -16.78 -2.64 0.37
C VAL A 257 -17.70 -3.58 1.16
N LYS A 258 -17.40 -3.80 2.44
CA LYS A 258 -18.23 -4.62 3.33
C LYS A 258 -19.64 -4.03 3.50
N SER A 259 -19.78 -2.71 3.66
CA SER A 259 -21.08 -2.02 3.90
C SER A 259 -21.89 -1.72 2.63
N ILE A 260 -21.45 -2.15 1.45
CA ILE A 260 -22.14 -1.85 0.19
C ILE A 260 -23.56 -2.43 0.14
N ASP A 261 -23.82 -3.57 0.78
CA ASP A 261 -25.15 -4.19 0.79
C ASP A 261 -26.17 -3.40 1.62
N GLU A 262 -25.75 -2.80 2.73
CA GLU A 262 -26.56 -1.87 3.52
C GLU A 262 -26.90 -0.64 2.68
N MET A 263 -25.91 -0.05 2.00
CA MET A 263 -26.12 1.12 1.12
C MET A 263 -27.07 0.79 -0.05
N LEU A 264 -26.92 -0.39 -0.66
CA LEU A 264 -27.77 -0.84 -1.76
C LEU A 264 -29.22 -1.03 -1.29
N PHE A 265 -29.39 -1.60 -0.10
CA PHE A 265 -30.69 -1.78 0.52
C PHE A 265 -31.36 -0.42 0.77
N GLU A 266 -30.65 0.52 1.39
CA GLU A 266 -31.17 1.85 1.69
C GLU A 266 -31.55 2.65 0.43
N ALA A 267 -30.77 2.50 -0.64
CA ALA A 267 -31.00 3.24 -1.88
C ALA A 267 -32.20 2.72 -2.69
N ILE A 268 -32.41 1.40 -2.75
CA ILE A 268 -33.35 0.81 -3.72
C ILE A 268 -34.63 0.28 -3.05
N MET A 269 -34.57 -0.13 -1.78
CA MET A 269 -35.69 -0.83 -1.16
C MET A 269 -36.91 0.11 -0.94
N PRO A 270 -38.15 -0.32 -1.25
CA PRO A 270 -39.32 0.51 -0.96
C PRO A 270 -39.47 0.80 0.53
N ARG A 271 -39.71 2.07 0.90
CA ARG A 271 -39.86 2.53 2.30
C ARG A 271 -40.87 1.72 3.12
N LYS A 272 -41.95 1.24 2.48
CA LYS A 272 -42.94 0.38 3.14
C LYS A 272 -42.31 -0.93 3.63
N LEU A 273 -41.50 -1.59 2.80
CA LEU A 273 -40.84 -2.84 3.13
C LEU A 273 -39.74 -2.65 4.17
N MET A 274 -39.02 -1.53 4.12
CA MET A 274 -38.09 -1.13 5.19
C MET A 274 -38.80 -1.00 6.55
N GLY A 275 -39.98 -0.36 6.57
CA GLY A 275 -40.81 -0.26 7.77
C GLY A 275 -41.20 -1.62 8.32
N TYR A 276 -41.59 -2.56 7.45
CA TYR A 276 -41.91 -3.93 7.85
C TYR A 276 -40.72 -4.66 8.45
N ILE A 277 -39.53 -4.62 7.83
CA ILE A 277 -38.35 -5.35 8.32
C ILE A 277 -37.95 -4.89 9.73
N ARG A 278 -38.03 -3.59 10.01
CA ARG A 278 -37.73 -3.01 11.34
C ARG A 278 -38.68 -3.50 12.44
N VAL A 279 -39.90 -3.88 12.07
CA VAL A 279 -40.97 -4.27 12.99
C VAL A 279 -41.01 -5.79 13.22
N VAL A 280 -40.36 -6.57 12.35
CA VAL A 280 -40.35 -8.04 12.47
C VAL A 280 -39.28 -8.48 13.47
N LYS A 281 -39.70 -9.33 14.42
CA LYS A 281 -38.79 -9.98 15.37
C LYS A 281 -38.98 -11.50 15.32
N ILE A 282 -37.89 -12.25 15.39
CA ILE A 282 -37.94 -13.72 15.43
C ILE A 282 -37.79 -14.18 16.88
N LYS A 283 -38.80 -14.84 17.44
CA LYS A 283 -38.79 -15.32 18.83
C LYS A 283 -38.27 -16.74 18.89
N VAL A 284 -37.17 -16.97 19.62
CA VAL A 284 -36.64 -18.33 19.85
C VAL A 284 -37.36 -18.96 21.04
N PHE A 285 -37.98 -20.13 20.83
CA PHE A 285 -38.67 -20.85 21.90
C PHE A 285 -37.65 -21.60 22.78
N GLN A 286 -37.23 -21.01 23.90
CA GLN A 286 -36.51 -21.73 24.95
C GLN A 286 -37.52 -22.57 25.75
N GLY A 287 -37.57 -23.87 25.46
CA GLY A 287 -38.62 -24.75 25.95
C GLY A 287 -38.67 -24.92 27.48
N ARG A 288 -39.88 -24.81 28.03
CA ARG A 288 -40.73 -25.98 28.34
C ARG A 288 -42.11 -25.70 27.77
N LEU A 289 -42.57 -26.52 26.83
CA LEU A 289 -44.00 -26.58 26.52
C LEU A 289 -44.70 -26.98 27.83
N PRO A 290 -45.58 -26.14 28.41
CA PRO A 290 -46.39 -26.58 29.54
C PRO A 290 -47.19 -27.80 29.05
N ASN A 291 -47.01 -28.93 29.71
CA ASN A 291 -47.69 -30.20 29.43
C ASN A 291 -49.24 -30.12 29.57
N GLU A 292 -49.83 -28.94 29.74
CA GLU A 292 -51.25 -28.74 29.97
C GLU A 292 -52.13 -28.94 28.72
N ALA A 293 -51.53 -28.97 27.51
CA ALA A 293 -52.30 -29.14 26.28
C ALA A 293 -52.49 -30.60 25.83
N LEU A 294 -51.87 -31.59 26.47
CA LEU A 294 -52.13 -33.01 26.19
C LEU A 294 -53.25 -33.54 27.11
N GLY A 295 -54.48 -33.14 26.80
CA GLY A 295 -55.72 -33.89 27.03
C GLY A 295 -55.91 -34.57 28.39
N GLY A 296 -56.68 -33.93 29.27
CA GLY A 296 -57.13 -34.52 30.52
C GLY A 296 -57.95 -35.81 30.34
N LYS A 297 -57.58 -36.83 31.13
CA LYS A 297 -58.51 -37.61 31.96
C LYS A 297 -57.70 -38.46 32.95
N LEU A 298 -58.09 -38.37 34.23
CA LEU A 298 -57.61 -39.12 35.40
C LEU A 298 -56.43 -38.49 36.18
N ARG A 299 -56.72 -37.53 37.05
CA ARG A 299 -57.02 -37.81 38.47
C ARG A 299 -57.22 -36.48 39.21
N MET A 300 -58.39 -36.34 39.82
CA MET A 300 -58.57 -35.50 40.99
C MET A 300 -57.61 -35.99 42.07
N GLY A 301 -56.61 -35.19 42.36
CA GLY A 301 -55.74 -35.30 43.51
C GLY A 301 -55.11 -33.93 43.68
N SER A 302 -55.70 -33.11 44.54
CA SER A 302 -55.16 -31.82 44.92
C SER A 302 -53.78 -32.04 45.53
N PHE A 303 -52.73 -31.84 44.74
CA PHE A 303 -51.39 -31.67 45.25
C PHE A 303 -51.10 -30.18 45.14
N ASP A 304 -51.30 -29.48 46.26
CA ASP A 304 -50.82 -28.12 46.47
C ASP A 304 -49.29 -28.12 46.38
N ALA A 305 -48.77 -28.02 45.16
CA ALA A 305 -47.38 -27.72 44.89
C ALA A 305 -47.15 -26.20 45.00
N SER A 306 -47.60 -25.61 46.11
CA SER A 306 -47.08 -24.33 46.56
C SER A 306 -45.83 -24.59 47.40
N SER A 307 -44.78 -23.79 47.22
CA SER A 307 -43.58 -23.71 48.07
C SER A 307 -42.39 -24.67 47.82
N ASP A 308 -41.94 -24.83 46.57
CA ASP A 308 -40.51 -25.14 46.37
C ASP A 308 -39.72 -23.93 45.84
N PRO A 309 -39.25 -23.02 46.74
CA PRO A 309 -38.44 -21.86 46.36
C PRO A 309 -37.04 -22.24 45.82
N ASN A 310 -36.64 -23.52 45.86
CA ASN A 310 -35.30 -23.95 45.45
C ASN A 310 -35.16 -24.31 43.97
N ARG A 311 -36.22 -24.27 43.15
CA ARG A 311 -36.12 -24.56 41.70
C ARG A 311 -35.80 -23.34 40.82
N ARG A 312 -35.55 -22.17 41.39
CA ARG A 312 -35.20 -20.94 40.64
C ARG A 312 -33.75 -20.85 40.14
N TRP A 313 -32.87 -21.80 40.46
CA TRP A 313 -31.41 -21.67 40.20
C TRP A 313 -30.87 -22.35 38.93
N LEU A 314 -31.72 -22.92 38.05
CA LEU A 314 -31.26 -23.78 36.94
C LEU A 314 -31.44 -23.22 35.51
N ALA A 315 -31.71 -21.93 35.33
CA ALA A 315 -31.93 -21.37 33.99
C ALA A 315 -31.07 -20.13 33.65
N PHE A 316 -30.03 -19.84 34.41
CA PHE A 316 -28.94 -19.01 33.89
C PHE A 316 -27.88 -19.96 33.31
N PRO A 317 -27.47 -19.82 32.03
CA PRO A 317 -26.22 -20.45 31.61
C PRO A 317 -25.18 -20.00 32.63
N SER A 318 -24.51 -20.96 33.28
CA SER A 318 -23.55 -20.62 34.33
C SER A 318 -22.60 -19.56 33.77
N MET A 319 -22.21 -18.57 34.58
CA MET A 319 -21.27 -17.51 34.16
C MET A 319 -20.04 -18.10 33.42
N ALA A 320 -19.67 -19.35 33.75
CA ALA A 320 -18.66 -20.13 33.05
C ALA A 320 -18.93 -20.35 31.55
N VAL A 321 -20.17 -20.60 31.11
CA VAL A 321 -20.53 -20.78 29.69
C VAL A 321 -20.37 -19.47 28.92
N GLN A 322 -20.82 -18.34 29.49
CA GLN A 322 -20.65 -17.03 28.87
C GLN A 322 -19.17 -16.65 28.76
N THR A 323 -18.39 -16.87 29.81
CA THR A 323 -16.94 -16.62 29.79
C THR A 323 -16.22 -17.54 28.80
N CYS A 324 -16.54 -18.84 28.77
CA CYS A 324 -15.96 -19.80 27.82
C CYS A 324 -16.25 -19.38 26.38
N TYR A 325 -17.47 -18.90 26.12
CA TYR A 325 -17.84 -18.38 24.82
C TYR A 325 -17.04 -17.15 24.42
N VAL A 326 -16.92 -16.14 25.30
CA VAL A 326 -16.09 -14.95 25.04
C VAL A 326 -14.64 -15.33 24.75
N LEU A 327 -14.06 -16.29 25.50
CA LEU A 327 -12.72 -16.79 25.27
C LEU A 327 -12.58 -17.49 23.91
N MET A 328 -13.56 -18.31 23.52
CA MET A 328 -13.58 -18.94 22.21
C MET A 328 -13.64 -17.89 21.09
N ARG A 329 -14.43 -16.82 21.26
CA ARG A 329 -14.52 -15.70 20.31
C ARG A 329 -13.17 -15.00 20.15
N LEU A 330 -12.54 -14.65 21.27
CA LEU A 330 -11.22 -14.03 21.27
C LEU A 330 -10.19 -14.96 20.63
N GLY A 331 -10.25 -16.26 20.93
CA GLY A 331 -9.40 -17.29 20.32
C GLY A 331 -9.54 -17.37 18.81
N MET A 332 -10.75 -17.29 18.26
CA MET A 332 -10.98 -17.29 16.80
C MET A 332 -10.40 -16.04 16.13
N VAL A 333 -10.61 -14.86 16.71
CA VAL A 333 -10.02 -13.61 16.18
C VAL A 333 -8.50 -13.67 16.21
N THR A 334 -7.92 -14.06 17.35
CA THR A 334 -6.46 -14.21 17.49
C THR A 334 -5.92 -15.25 16.50
N ALA A 335 -6.59 -16.40 16.33
CA ALA A 335 -6.17 -17.42 15.38
C ALA A 335 -6.22 -16.92 13.93
N ALA A 336 -7.25 -16.15 13.55
CA ALA A 336 -7.36 -15.56 12.22
C ALA A 336 -6.24 -14.52 11.97
N VAL A 337 -5.98 -13.63 12.92
CA VAL A 337 -4.89 -12.64 12.83
C VAL A 337 -3.53 -13.32 12.76
N LEU A 338 -3.26 -14.31 13.62
CA LEU A 338 -2.00 -15.06 13.58
C LEU A 338 -1.85 -15.80 12.25
N SER A 339 -2.93 -16.39 11.73
CA SER A 339 -2.92 -17.04 10.40
C SER A 339 -2.58 -16.03 9.31
N GLY A 340 -3.21 -14.85 9.31
CA GLY A 340 -2.89 -13.79 8.36
C GLY A 340 -1.45 -13.30 8.46
N TYR A 341 -0.94 -13.13 9.69
CA TYR A 341 0.45 -12.77 9.95
C TYR A 341 1.43 -13.81 9.38
N PHE A 342 1.23 -15.09 9.69
CA PHE A 342 2.16 -16.15 9.26
C PHE A 342 2.05 -16.50 7.78
N ILE A 343 0.84 -16.46 7.21
CA ILE A 343 0.60 -16.86 5.81
C ILE A 343 0.88 -15.71 4.84
N PHE A 344 0.54 -14.46 5.18
CA PHE A 344 0.64 -13.34 4.23
C PHE A 344 1.73 -12.33 4.64
N LEU A 345 1.71 -11.86 5.89
CA LEU A 345 2.62 -10.77 6.28
C LEU A 345 4.08 -11.22 6.35
N ARG A 346 4.34 -12.39 6.95
CA ARG A 346 5.71 -12.90 7.13
C ARG A 346 6.43 -13.16 5.79
N PRO A 347 5.81 -13.77 4.76
CA PRO A 347 6.42 -13.86 3.43
C PRO A 347 6.72 -12.49 2.82
N ILE A 348 5.80 -11.52 2.90
CA ILE A 348 6.03 -10.17 2.36
C ILE A 348 7.18 -9.47 3.07
N LEU A 349 7.32 -9.63 4.40
CA LEU A 349 8.48 -9.16 5.15
C LEU A 349 9.78 -9.81 4.66
N GLY A 350 9.75 -11.10 4.35
CA GLY A 350 10.86 -11.84 3.76
C GLY A 350 11.28 -11.27 2.40
N TYR A 351 10.32 -11.10 1.48
CA TYR A 351 10.58 -10.52 0.16
C TYR A 351 11.07 -9.08 0.24
N THR A 352 10.49 -8.27 1.13
CA THR A 352 10.90 -6.88 1.36
C THR A 352 12.32 -6.78 1.89
N GLN A 353 12.68 -7.66 2.83
CA GLN A 353 14.05 -7.76 3.36
C GLN A 353 15.03 -8.21 2.26
N GLN A 354 14.67 -9.24 1.49
CA GLN A 354 15.49 -9.77 0.41
C GLN A 354 15.71 -8.71 -0.68
N ALA A 355 14.66 -7.99 -1.07
CA ALA A 355 14.74 -6.88 -2.02
C ALA A 355 15.69 -5.77 -1.52
N TYR A 356 15.60 -5.41 -0.23
CA TYR A 356 16.53 -4.47 0.39
C TYR A 356 17.98 -5.00 0.38
N GLU A 357 18.20 -6.27 0.71
CA GLU A 357 19.54 -6.89 0.69
C GLU A 357 20.12 -6.95 -0.73
N MET A 358 19.29 -7.28 -1.73
CA MET A 358 19.68 -7.28 -3.14
C MET A 358 20.07 -5.90 -3.64
N LEU A 359 19.42 -4.82 -3.16
CA LEU A 359 19.76 -3.45 -3.53
C LEU A 359 20.96 -2.90 -2.73
N CYS A 360 20.93 -3.08 -1.41
CA CYS A 360 21.74 -2.33 -0.46
C CYS A 360 22.58 -3.19 0.51
N GLY A 361 22.39 -4.51 0.54
CA GLY A 361 23.08 -5.41 1.47
C GLY A 361 24.54 -5.67 1.13
N GLU A 362 24.85 -5.77 -0.16
CA GLU A 362 26.22 -5.99 -0.66
C GLU A 362 26.95 -4.68 -0.99
N ASN A 363 28.25 -4.76 -1.31
CA ASN A 363 29.08 -3.61 -1.65
C ASN A 363 28.41 -2.67 -2.69
N THR A 364 28.10 -1.44 -2.27
CA THR A 364 27.56 -0.39 -3.15
C THR A 364 28.64 0.50 -3.76
N ASN A 365 29.89 0.40 -3.26
CA ASN A 365 31.01 1.28 -3.59
C ASN A 365 31.81 0.77 -4.79
N PHE A 366 31.15 0.24 -5.82
CA PHE A 366 31.83 -0.15 -7.06
C PHE A 366 30.98 0.27 -8.24
N THR A 367 31.65 0.62 -9.34
CA THR A 367 30.99 0.82 -10.62
C THR A 367 31.59 -0.09 -11.67
N PHE A 368 30.88 -0.26 -12.78
CA PHE A 368 31.42 -0.95 -13.93
C PHE A 368 31.05 -0.25 -15.23
N ILE A 369 31.84 -0.55 -16.25
CA ILE A 369 31.53 -0.29 -17.65
C ILE A 369 31.74 -1.56 -18.45
N VAL A 370 30.91 -1.80 -19.46
CA VAL A 370 31.10 -2.93 -20.38
C VAL A 370 32.10 -2.52 -21.45
N HIS A 371 33.22 -3.23 -21.56
CA HIS A 371 34.22 -2.91 -22.58
C HIS A 371 33.61 -3.06 -23.99
N PRO A 372 33.73 -2.06 -24.88
CA PRO A 372 32.95 -2.01 -26.13
C PRO A 372 33.28 -3.16 -27.10
N ILE A 373 34.53 -3.64 -27.10
CA ILE A 373 34.99 -4.73 -27.99
C ILE A 373 34.74 -6.11 -27.37
N THR A 374 35.30 -6.38 -26.19
CA THR A 374 35.23 -7.70 -25.55
C THR A 374 33.89 -8.00 -24.89
N ARG A 375 33.04 -7.00 -24.64
CA ARG A 375 31.79 -7.10 -23.87
C ARG A 375 31.99 -7.63 -22.44
N VAL A 376 33.22 -7.58 -21.93
CA VAL A 376 33.54 -7.97 -20.54
C VAL A 376 33.34 -6.75 -19.63
N PRO A 377 32.67 -6.89 -18.48
CA PRO A 377 32.55 -5.81 -17.51
C PRO A 377 33.92 -5.53 -16.85
N ILE A 378 34.28 -4.24 -16.81
CA ILE A 378 35.46 -3.74 -16.09
C ILE A 378 34.96 -3.02 -14.86
N PHE A 379 35.41 -3.44 -13.68
CA PHE A 379 34.99 -2.91 -12.40
C PHE A 379 35.99 -1.89 -11.86
N ALA A 380 35.49 -0.86 -11.21
CA ALA A 380 36.28 0.12 -10.47
C ALA A 380 35.69 0.28 -9.06
N ASN A 381 36.55 0.21 -8.05
CA ASN A 381 36.17 0.55 -6.68
C ASN A 381 36.09 2.08 -6.57
N ILE A 382 35.05 2.56 -5.90
CA ILE A 382 34.74 3.98 -5.74
C ILE A 382 35.14 4.49 -4.36
N ASP A 383 35.41 3.60 -3.40
CA ASP A 383 35.77 4.00 -2.05
C ASP A 383 37.05 4.86 -2.03
N PRO A 384 36.93 6.17 -1.78
CA PRO A 384 38.06 7.09 -1.78
C PRO A 384 39.00 6.86 -0.58
N TYR A 385 38.57 6.09 0.42
CA TYR A 385 39.28 5.86 1.67
C TYR A 385 39.76 4.42 1.84
N SER A 386 39.52 3.52 0.87
CA SER A 386 39.98 2.14 1.00
C SER A 386 41.52 2.10 1.04
N GLU A 387 42.08 1.58 2.14
CA GLU A 387 43.54 1.46 2.34
C GLU A 387 44.25 0.63 1.25
N PHE A 388 43.49 -0.22 0.55
CA PHE A 388 43.96 -1.03 -0.58
C PHE A 388 43.97 -0.28 -1.92
N SER A 389 43.43 0.94 -1.99
CA SER A 389 43.70 1.85 -3.10
C SER A 389 45.10 2.42 -2.93
N HIS A 390 46.13 1.62 -3.24
CA HIS A 390 47.50 2.13 -3.40
C HIS A 390 47.61 3.21 -4.49
N SER A 391 46.54 3.45 -5.25
CA SER A 391 46.45 4.61 -6.14
C SER A 391 45.92 5.81 -5.35
N ARG A 392 46.76 6.81 -5.12
CA ARG A 392 46.33 8.21 -4.87
C ARG A 392 45.53 8.82 -6.05
N MET A 393 45.22 7.99 -7.04
CA MET A 393 44.65 8.36 -8.34
C MET A 393 43.15 8.65 -8.25
N ALA A 394 42.44 8.09 -7.26
CA ALA A 394 41.02 8.39 -7.03
C ALA A 394 40.80 9.87 -6.64
N GLY A 395 41.68 10.44 -5.81
CA GLY A 395 41.66 11.85 -5.43
C GLY A 395 41.96 12.80 -6.60
N THR A 396 42.91 12.43 -7.47
CA THR A 396 43.23 13.23 -8.67
C THR A 396 42.11 13.18 -9.72
N LEU A 397 41.46 12.03 -9.89
CA LEU A 397 40.30 11.92 -10.78
C LEU A 397 39.06 12.67 -10.26
N ARG A 398 38.90 12.80 -8.93
CA ARG A 398 37.79 13.57 -8.34
C ARG A 398 37.77 15.01 -8.81
N CYS A 399 38.91 15.70 -8.81
CA CYS A 399 38.95 17.09 -9.25
C CYS A 399 38.70 17.22 -10.76
N PHE A 400 39.11 16.22 -11.55
CA PHE A 400 38.82 16.16 -12.99
C PHE A 400 37.32 16.07 -13.28
N TYR A 401 36.63 15.14 -12.64
CA TYR A 401 35.18 14.99 -12.80
C TYR A 401 34.40 16.17 -12.21
N ALA A 402 34.85 16.72 -11.09
CA ALA A 402 34.29 17.94 -10.52
C ALA A 402 34.42 19.12 -11.50
N ALA A 403 35.55 19.24 -12.22
CA ALA A 403 35.75 20.29 -13.21
C ALA A 403 34.84 20.14 -14.44
N GLN A 404 34.62 18.90 -14.92
CA GLN A 404 33.63 18.66 -15.98
C GLN A 404 32.23 19.10 -15.55
N TYR A 405 31.84 18.74 -14.33
CA TYR A 405 30.57 19.16 -13.76
C TYR A 405 30.46 20.69 -13.60
N GLU A 406 31.52 21.36 -13.13
CA GLU A 406 31.60 22.83 -13.06
C GLU A 406 31.40 23.49 -14.42
N MET A 407 32.03 22.95 -15.46
CA MET A 407 31.89 23.47 -16.83
C MET A 407 30.44 23.36 -17.33
N LEU A 408 29.79 22.21 -17.14
CA LEU A 408 28.38 22.02 -17.50
C LEU A 408 27.47 22.94 -16.70
N ARG A 409 27.74 23.09 -15.40
CA ARG A 409 26.99 23.96 -14.49
C ARG A 409 27.08 25.43 -14.90
N MET A 410 28.28 25.93 -15.20
CA MET A 410 28.50 27.28 -15.72
C MET A 410 27.80 27.50 -17.06
N ARG A 411 27.89 26.53 -18.00
CA ARG A 411 27.22 26.60 -19.31
C ARG A 411 25.70 26.63 -19.17
N ALA A 412 25.15 25.96 -18.16
CA ALA A 412 23.74 26.02 -17.83
C ALA A 412 23.32 27.30 -17.08
N GLY A 413 24.24 28.25 -16.86
CA GLY A 413 23.97 29.55 -16.23
C GLY A 413 23.96 29.53 -14.70
N PHE A 414 24.35 28.42 -14.07
CA PHE A 414 24.45 28.34 -12.61
C PHE A 414 25.84 28.81 -12.13
N PRO A 415 25.94 29.44 -10.95
CA PRO A 415 27.22 29.83 -10.40
C PRO A 415 28.07 28.59 -10.07
N PRO A 416 29.40 28.64 -10.30
CA PRO A 416 30.26 27.53 -9.98
C PRO A 416 30.32 27.26 -8.48
N GLN A 417 30.52 26.01 -8.07
CA GLN A 417 30.56 25.60 -6.67
C GLN A 417 31.98 25.60 -6.09
N TYR A 418 32.96 25.10 -6.85
CA TYR A 418 34.35 24.94 -6.39
C TYR A 418 35.23 26.10 -6.82
N THR A 419 35.00 26.77 -7.95
CA THR A 419 35.81 27.94 -8.31
C THR A 419 35.32 29.16 -7.53
N ARG A 420 35.91 29.40 -6.35
CA ARG A 420 35.47 30.38 -5.32
C ARG A 420 35.43 31.84 -5.80
N THR A 421 36.21 32.18 -6.81
CA THR A 421 36.08 33.47 -7.50
C THR A 421 35.26 33.21 -8.75
N THR A 422 34.06 33.77 -8.80
CA THR A 422 33.31 33.97 -10.04
C THR A 422 34.13 34.88 -10.94
N ASN A 423 35.15 34.32 -11.58
CA ASN A 423 35.88 35.00 -12.61
C ASN A 423 34.88 35.11 -13.76
N GLU A 424 34.21 36.26 -13.86
CA GLU A 424 33.26 36.57 -14.95
C GLU A 424 33.91 36.29 -16.31
N THR A 425 35.25 36.40 -16.38
CA THR A 425 36.06 35.98 -17.52
C THR A 425 35.95 34.47 -17.80
N LEU A 426 36.13 33.60 -16.79
CA LEU A 426 36.01 32.15 -16.98
C LEU A 426 34.59 31.76 -17.36
N MET A 427 33.59 32.36 -16.72
CA MET A 427 32.18 32.09 -17.03
C MET A 427 31.81 32.57 -18.44
N SER A 428 32.31 33.73 -18.87
CA SER A 428 32.13 34.21 -20.26
C SER A 428 32.91 33.39 -21.28
N LEU A 429 34.07 32.81 -20.92
CA LEU A 429 34.80 31.87 -21.77
C LEU A 429 34.04 30.55 -21.97
N VAL A 430 33.52 29.96 -20.88
CA VAL A 430 32.67 28.75 -20.95
C VAL A 430 31.38 29.02 -21.75
N ASN A 431 30.81 30.21 -21.60
CA ASN A 431 29.61 30.62 -22.33
C ASN A 431 29.87 31.07 -23.76
N GLY A 432 31.12 31.18 -24.21
CA GLY A 432 31.45 31.65 -25.58
C GLY A 432 31.22 33.16 -25.79
N SER A 433 30.77 33.88 -24.77
CA SER A 433 30.47 35.32 -24.84
C SER A 433 31.71 36.21 -24.68
N ASN A 434 32.84 35.64 -24.27
CA ASN A 434 34.09 36.37 -24.13
C ASN A 434 34.65 36.76 -25.50
N LYS A 435 35.19 37.99 -25.62
CA LYS A 435 35.83 38.47 -26.85
C LYS A 435 37.01 37.59 -27.30
N LEU A 436 37.65 36.90 -26.36
CA LEU A 436 38.73 35.93 -26.63
C LEU A 436 38.25 34.65 -27.33
N CYS A 437 36.94 34.42 -27.44
CA CYS A 437 36.35 33.32 -28.21
C CYS A 437 36.13 33.69 -29.68
N TRP A 438 36.21 34.98 -30.02
CA TRP A 438 35.85 35.48 -31.34
C TRP A 438 37.11 35.65 -32.19
N ALA A 439 37.17 34.90 -33.29
CA ALA A 439 38.21 35.02 -34.30
C ALA A 439 37.90 36.19 -35.25
N LYS A 440 38.87 37.10 -35.47
CA LYS A 440 38.80 38.05 -36.60
C LYS A 440 39.43 37.38 -37.80
N PHE A 441 38.64 36.98 -38.79
CA PHE A 441 39.18 36.40 -40.02
C PHE A 441 40.28 37.31 -40.61
N PRO A 442 41.48 36.78 -40.96
CA PRO A 442 41.87 35.36 -41.04
C PRO A 442 42.53 34.77 -39.77
N GLU A 443 42.67 35.56 -38.70
CA GLU A 443 43.31 35.14 -37.46
C GLU A 443 42.42 34.17 -36.67
N ARG A 444 43.03 33.13 -36.11
CA ARG A 444 42.33 32.21 -35.20
C ARG A 444 42.16 32.88 -33.84
N SER A 445 41.02 32.60 -33.20
CA SER A 445 40.76 32.99 -31.81
C SER A 445 41.94 32.61 -30.91
N PRO A 446 42.38 33.43 -29.93
CA PRO A 446 43.48 33.13 -29.02
C PRO A 446 43.14 32.05 -27.98
N VAL A 447 41.86 31.84 -27.70
CA VAL A 447 41.35 30.73 -26.88
C VAL A 447 40.29 29.99 -27.69
N ALA A 448 40.30 28.66 -27.68
CA ALA A 448 39.19 27.91 -28.25
C ALA A 448 38.13 27.64 -27.18
N CYS A 449 36.97 28.24 -27.41
CA CYS A 449 35.83 28.13 -26.52
C CYS A 449 34.98 26.91 -26.93
N PRO A 450 34.24 26.29 -25.99
CA PRO A 450 33.54 25.03 -26.22
C PRO A 450 32.36 25.12 -27.20
N GLU A 451 32.12 26.29 -27.78
CA GLU A 451 31.00 26.53 -28.69
C GLU A 451 31.37 26.09 -30.10
N GLN A 452 30.80 24.96 -30.51
CA GLN A 452 30.99 24.37 -31.83
C GLN A 452 29.63 24.21 -32.53
N SER A 453 29.62 24.26 -33.85
CA SER A 453 28.39 24.05 -34.63
C SER A 453 27.86 22.61 -34.48
N ILE A 454 26.56 22.39 -34.67
CA ILE A 454 25.98 21.03 -34.62
C ILE A 454 26.67 20.07 -35.61
N GLY A 455 27.09 20.58 -36.78
CA GLY A 455 27.83 19.79 -37.77
C GLY A 455 29.18 19.27 -37.26
N TYR A 456 29.76 19.92 -36.26
CA TYR A 456 30.99 19.47 -35.61
C TYR A 456 30.81 18.15 -34.84
N PHE A 457 29.64 17.92 -34.23
CA PHE A 457 29.38 16.67 -33.52
C PHE A 457 29.34 15.46 -34.47
N ASN A 458 28.78 15.64 -35.67
CA ASN A 458 28.79 14.60 -36.71
C ASN A 458 30.22 14.26 -37.14
N TRP A 459 31.09 15.26 -37.22
CA TRP A 459 32.50 15.05 -37.51
C TRP A 459 33.24 14.35 -36.34
N LEU A 460 33.01 14.77 -35.10
CA LEU A 460 33.58 14.12 -33.90
C LEU A 460 33.20 12.65 -33.80
N ALA A 461 31.97 12.29 -34.18
CA ALA A 461 31.49 10.91 -34.15
C ALA A 461 32.25 9.98 -35.13
N VAL A 462 32.83 10.53 -36.19
CA VAL A 462 33.57 9.76 -37.22
C VAL A 462 35.08 9.96 -37.17
N ALA A 463 35.56 10.94 -36.38
CA ALA A 463 36.98 11.22 -36.24
C ALA A 463 37.70 10.11 -35.47
N SER A 464 38.79 9.58 -36.04
CA SER A 464 39.67 8.67 -35.31
C SER A 464 40.47 9.41 -34.24
N VAL A 465 40.85 8.71 -33.16
CA VAL A 465 41.71 9.25 -32.09
C VAL A 465 42.98 9.90 -32.68
N LYS A 466 43.60 9.26 -33.68
CA LYS A 466 44.78 9.80 -34.36
C LYS A 466 44.49 11.09 -35.11
N GLN A 467 43.36 11.18 -35.81
CA GLN A 467 42.94 12.40 -36.50
C GLN A 467 42.70 13.54 -35.50
N PHE A 468 42.02 13.24 -34.40
CA PHE A 468 41.75 14.20 -33.33
C PHE A 468 43.04 14.79 -32.73
N TYR A 469 44.07 13.99 -32.47
CA TYR A 469 45.34 14.53 -31.94
C TYR A 469 46.27 15.14 -33.00
N SER A 470 46.16 14.71 -34.27
CA SER A 470 47.06 15.18 -35.33
C SER A 470 46.77 16.59 -35.83
N ASP A 471 45.53 17.06 -35.69
CA ASP A 471 45.16 18.40 -36.10
C ASP A 471 45.34 19.38 -34.92
N ARG A 472 46.22 20.36 -35.14
CA ARG A 472 46.63 21.37 -34.16
C ARG A 472 45.47 22.22 -33.65
N GLY A 473 44.30 22.17 -34.29
CA GLY A 473 43.08 22.83 -33.82
C GLY A 473 42.52 22.24 -32.51
N TYR A 474 42.58 20.92 -32.33
CA TYR A 474 41.74 20.23 -31.34
C TYR A 474 42.28 20.21 -29.91
N CYS A 475 43.60 20.35 -29.70
CA CYS A 475 44.14 20.58 -28.35
C CYS A 475 43.56 21.88 -27.77
N ARG A 476 43.33 22.89 -28.61
CA ARG A 476 42.83 24.20 -28.15
C ARG A 476 41.39 24.14 -27.66
N ASP A 477 40.56 23.23 -28.19
CA ASP A 477 39.19 23.02 -27.70
C ASP A 477 39.15 22.64 -26.21
N GLN A 478 40.30 22.27 -25.64
CA GLN A 478 40.47 21.95 -24.22
C GLN A 478 40.98 23.13 -23.38
N ASP A 479 41.33 24.30 -23.95
CA ASP A 479 41.92 25.42 -23.19
C ASP A 479 40.97 25.95 -22.12
N VAL A 480 39.69 26.17 -22.47
CA VAL A 480 38.68 26.60 -21.49
C VAL A 480 38.42 25.51 -20.46
N PHE A 481 38.32 24.24 -20.88
CA PHE A 481 38.17 23.12 -19.95
C PHE A 481 39.36 23.03 -18.99
N LEU A 482 40.59 23.22 -19.49
CA LEU A 482 41.81 23.22 -18.69
C LEU A 482 41.82 24.35 -17.67
N HIS A 483 41.34 25.54 -18.02
CA HIS A 483 41.17 26.61 -17.04
C HIS A 483 40.14 26.25 -15.96
N VAL A 484 39.01 25.64 -16.32
CA VAL A 484 38.03 25.14 -15.32
C VAL A 484 38.66 24.05 -14.45
N LEU A 485 39.40 23.13 -15.06
CA LEU A 485 40.11 22.05 -14.39
C LEU A 485 41.15 22.56 -13.41
N LYS A 486 42.04 23.46 -13.84
CA LYS A 486 43.03 24.13 -13.00
C LYS A 486 42.37 24.83 -11.81
N ASN A 487 41.36 25.67 -12.04
CA ASN A 487 40.70 26.41 -10.95
C ASN A 487 39.95 25.47 -9.99
N THR A 488 39.39 24.37 -10.49
CA THR A 488 38.70 23.37 -9.66
C THR A 488 39.69 22.55 -8.84
N CYS A 489 40.73 22.00 -9.47
CA CYS A 489 41.74 21.17 -8.81
C CYS A 489 42.63 21.94 -7.82
N LEU A 490 42.92 23.22 -8.10
CA LEU A 490 43.65 24.09 -7.15
C LEU A 490 42.77 24.63 -6.01
N ASN A 491 41.47 24.32 -5.99
CA ASN A 491 40.64 24.62 -4.83
C ASN A 491 41.16 23.85 -3.60
N TYR A 492 41.18 24.51 -2.44
CA TYR A 492 41.61 23.92 -1.18
C TYR A 492 41.02 22.54 -0.89
N THR A 493 39.74 22.29 -1.22
CA THR A 493 39.07 21.00 -1.03
C THR A 493 39.77 19.85 -1.73
N PHE A 494 40.24 20.04 -2.98
CA PHE A 494 40.92 18.99 -3.73
C PHE A 494 42.45 19.06 -3.56
N PHE A 495 43.01 20.27 -3.56
CA PHE A 495 44.45 20.49 -3.44
C PHE A 495 45.02 20.01 -2.10
N ALA A 496 44.25 20.13 -1.01
CA ALA A 496 44.69 19.64 0.30
C ALA A 496 44.84 18.11 0.35
N GLU A 497 44.06 17.37 -0.44
CA GLU A 497 44.11 15.90 -0.49
C GLU A 497 45.29 15.38 -1.33
N SER A 498 45.73 16.11 -2.35
CA SER A 498 46.79 15.67 -3.28
C SER A 498 47.65 16.83 -3.80
N PRO A 499 48.38 17.53 -2.92
CA PRO A 499 49.10 18.76 -3.29
C PRO A 499 50.26 18.51 -4.24
N THR A 500 50.93 17.35 -4.12
CA THR A 500 52.07 16.97 -4.98
C THR A 500 51.63 16.66 -6.40
N GLU A 501 50.53 15.93 -6.55
CA GLU A 501 49.99 15.47 -7.81
C GLU A 501 49.27 16.59 -8.56
N LEU A 502 48.74 17.59 -7.85
CA LEU A 502 48.04 18.75 -8.45
C LEU A 502 48.93 19.99 -8.58
N ALA A 503 50.20 19.93 -8.14
CA ALA A 503 51.12 21.06 -8.21
C ALA A 503 51.41 21.52 -9.64
N PHE A 504 51.42 20.59 -10.61
CA PHE A 504 51.71 20.91 -12.01
C PHE A 504 50.71 21.90 -12.61
N PHE A 505 49.44 21.90 -12.15
CA PHE A 505 48.44 22.86 -12.62
C PHE A 505 48.80 24.30 -12.32
N LYS A 506 49.75 24.58 -11.42
CA LYS A 506 50.20 25.96 -11.15
C LYS A 506 50.90 26.57 -12.36
N ASP A 507 51.69 25.77 -13.06
CA ASP A 507 52.61 26.22 -14.11
C ASP A 507 52.07 26.00 -15.53
N VAL A 508 50.89 25.39 -15.65
CA VAL A 508 50.21 25.12 -16.94
C VAL A 508 49.03 26.08 -17.09
N ASP A 509 48.97 26.83 -18.20
CA ASP A 509 47.86 27.73 -18.52
C ASP A 509 47.12 27.34 -19.81
N GLN A 510 47.78 26.67 -20.76
CA GLN A 510 47.23 26.29 -22.06
C GLN A 510 47.49 24.82 -22.37
N CYS A 511 46.67 24.23 -23.26
CA CYS A 511 46.89 22.86 -23.72
C CYS A 511 48.28 22.67 -24.36
N SER A 512 48.83 23.72 -24.98
CA SER A 512 50.17 23.72 -25.56
C SER A 512 51.30 23.60 -24.53
N ASP A 513 51.08 23.98 -23.28
CA ASP A 513 52.11 23.92 -22.24
C ASP A 513 52.39 22.47 -21.85
N PHE A 514 51.41 21.58 -22.03
CA PHE A 514 51.62 20.14 -21.91
C PHE A 514 52.49 19.55 -23.02
N ARG A 515 52.80 20.27 -24.09
CA ARG A 515 53.48 19.70 -25.25
C ARG A 515 54.90 19.22 -24.93
N SER A 516 55.58 19.86 -23.98
CA SER A 516 56.90 19.41 -23.51
C SER A 516 56.82 18.21 -22.57
N GLU A 517 55.68 17.96 -21.93
CA GLU A 517 55.48 16.83 -21.02
C GLU A 517 54.78 15.63 -21.69
N MET A 518 53.90 15.89 -22.66
CA MET A 518 53.15 14.92 -23.44
C MET A 518 53.72 14.79 -24.84
N ASP A 519 55.04 14.64 -25.01
CA ASP A 519 55.62 14.36 -26.32
C ASP A 519 55.19 12.94 -26.79
N CYS A 520 53.92 12.79 -27.17
CA CYS A 520 53.28 11.57 -27.69
C CYS A 520 53.90 11.13 -29.02
N ASN A 521 54.89 11.86 -29.51
CA ASN A 521 55.64 11.59 -30.73
C ASN A 521 56.99 10.93 -30.44
N SER A 522 57.37 10.70 -29.19
CA SER A 522 58.47 9.77 -28.92
C SER A 522 57.95 8.34 -29.16
N THR A 523 58.26 7.83 -30.35
CA THR A 523 58.32 6.38 -30.61
C THR A 523 59.34 5.66 -29.71
N GLU A 524 60.07 6.40 -28.87
CA GLU A 524 60.85 5.84 -27.78
C GLU A 524 59.91 5.44 -26.64
N ARG A 525 59.58 4.14 -26.67
CA ARG A 525 58.97 3.39 -25.58
C ARG A 525 59.55 3.85 -24.24
N TYR A 526 58.73 4.49 -23.41
CA TYR A 526 58.92 4.34 -21.97
C TYR A 526 58.63 2.86 -21.64
N PRO A 527 59.58 2.12 -21.06
CA PRO A 527 59.28 0.81 -20.52
C PRO A 527 58.42 1.03 -19.27
N LEU A 528 57.13 0.75 -19.40
CA LEU A 528 56.25 0.44 -18.27
C LEU A 528 56.47 -1.01 -17.84
#